data_AF-A0A3B8RUP6-F1
#
_entry.id   AF-A0A3B8RUP6-F1
#
_cell.length_a   1.000
_cell.length_b   1.000
_cell.length_c   1.000
_cell.angle_alpha   90.00
_cell.angle_beta   90.00
_cell.angle_gamma   90.00
#
_symmetry.space_group_name_H-M   'P 1'
#
loop_
_entity.id
_entity.type
_entity.pdbx_description
1 polymer ?
#
loop_
_entity_poly.entity_id
_entity_poly.type
_entity_poly.pdbx_seq_one_letter_code
_entity_poly.pdbx_strand_id
1 'polypeptide(L)' 'FREDLYYRLSVILLSIPSLRERKDDIPLLVEHFLKKSAVKNGVEQKVVDQESINLLKEYSWPGNIRELEN' A
#
# COMPACT_ATOMS: atom_id res chain seq x y z
N PHE A 1 -20.80 18.34 14.62
CA PHE A 1 -19.95 17.33 15.28
C PHE A 1 -20.54 17.07 16.66
N ARG A 2 -20.65 15.80 17.09
CA ARG A 2 -21.18 15.42 18.41
C ARG A 2 -20.02 14.92 19.27
N GLU A 3 -19.63 15.69 20.28
CA GLU A 3 -18.50 15.36 21.15
C GLU A 3 -18.66 14.02 21.85
N ASP A 4 -19.87 13.67 22.30
CA ASP A 4 -20.14 12.43 23.04
C ASP A 4 -19.83 11.15 22.23
N LEU A 5 -19.94 11.24 20.89
CA LEU A 5 -19.64 10.13 20.00
C LEU A 5 -18.13 10.03 19.76
N TYR A 6 -17.42 11.16 19.68
CA TYR A 6 -15.97 11.19 19.55
C TYR A 6 -15.29 10.52 20.75
N TYR A 7 -15.73 10.81 21.98
CA TYR A 7 -15.17 10.19 23.19
C TYR A 7 -15.48 8.69 23.28
N ARG A 8 -16.62 8.23 22.75
CA ARG A 8 -16.97 6.80 22.73
C ARG A 8 -16.22 6.01 21.66
N LEU A 9 -15.83 6.64 20.56
CA LEU A 9 -15.10 5.98 19.47
C LEU A 9 -13.58 6.04 19.66
N SER A 10 -13.07 7.05 20.38
CA SER A 10 -11.62 7.27 20.54
C SER A 10 -11.00 6.49 21.72
N VAL A 11 -11.61 5.36 22.12
CA VAL A 11 -11.09 4.52 23.22
C VAL A 11 -9.74 3.88 22.84
N ILE A 12 -9.54 3.58 21.55
CA ILE A 12 -8.26 3.12 20.99
C ILE A 12 -7.99 3.91 19.71
N LEU A 13 -6.85 4.59 19.67
CA LEU A 13 -6.38 5.29 18.49
C LEU A 13 -5.39 4.38 17.73
N LEU A 14 -5.78 3.95 16.54
CA LEU A 14 -4.90 3.23 15.62
C LEU A 14 -4.37 4.22 14.59
N SER A 15 -3.07 4.55 14.68
CA SER A 15 -2.40 5.31 13.65
C SER A 15 -2.00 4.39 12.51
N ILE A 16 -2.49 4.67 11.30
CA ILE A 16 -2.11 3.91 10.10
C ILE A 16 -0.99 4.68 9.41
N PRO A 17 0.25 4.17 9.39
CA PRO A 17 1.35 4.84 8.72
C PRO A 17 1.11 4.92 7.22
N SER A 18 1.47 6.07 6.65
CA SER A 18 1.51 6.26 5.21
C SER A 18 2.55 5.34 4.56
N LEU A 19 2.39 5.02 3.28
CA LEU A 19 3.28 4.08 2.58
C LEU A 19 4.75 4.53 2.60
N ARG A 20 4.99 5.85 2.55
CA ARG A 20 6.33 6.45 2.70
C ARG A 20 7.00 6.20 4.05
N GLU A 21 6.23 5.93 5.11
CA GLU A 21 6.73 5.59 6.45
C GLU A 21 7.02 4.09 6.59
N ARG A 22 6.60 3.28 5.63
CA ARG A 22 6.75 1.81 5.60
C ARG A 22 7.17 1.31 4.22
N LYS A 23 8.27 1.87 3.71
CA LYS A 23 8.81 1.56 2.38
C LYS A 23 9.22 0.10 2.22
N ASP A 24 9.50 -0.59 3.31
CA ASP A 24 9.87 -2.01 3.28
C ASP A 24 8.70 -2.95 2.97
N ASP A 25 7.46 -2.46 3.05
CA ASP A 25 6.26 -3.20 2.62
C ASP A 25 6.10 -3.17 1.09
N ILE A 26 6.73 -2.22 0.38
CA ILE A 26 6.54 -2.01 -1.07
C ILE A 26 6.83 -3.26 -1.90
N PRO A 27 7.94 -4.00 -1.70
CA PRO A 27 8.20 -5.21 -2.49
C PRO A 27 7.10 -6.27 -2.35
N LEU A 28 6.62 -6.49 -1.12
CA LEU A 28 5.57 -7.47 -0.84
C LEU A 28 4.23 -7.05 -1.43
N LEU A 29 3.89 -5.76 -1.36
CA LEU A 29 2.67 -5.20 -1.95
C LEU A 29 2.71 -5.30 -3.48
N VAL A 30 3.84 -4.98 -4.11
CA VAL A 30 4.04 -5.11 -5.56
C VAL A 30 3.85 -6.56 -5.99
N GLU A 31 4.48 -7.52 -5.32
CA GLU A 31 4.29 -8.94 -5.61
C GLU A 31 2.82 -9.36 -5.50
N HIS A 32 2.14 -8.91 -4.45
CA HIS A 32 0.70 -9.17 -4.26
C HIS A 32 -0.15 -8.63 -5.42
N PHE A 33 0.08 -7.37 -5.83
CA PHE A 33 -0.69 -6.75 -6.91
C PHE A 33 -0.40 -7.37 -8.28
N LEU A 34 0.85 -7.74 -8.55
CA LEU A 34 1.23 -8.44 -9.78
C LEU A 34 0.55 -9.81 -9.85
N LYS A 35 0.55 -10.56 -8.75
CA LYS A 35 -0.16 -11.84 -8.66
C LYS A 35 -1.66 -11.67 -8.85
N LYS A 36 -2.27 -10.70 -8.17
CA LYS A 36 -3.70 -10.38 -8.28
C LYS A 36 -4.07 -10.00 -9.71
N SER A 37 -3.26 -9.18 -10.37
CA SER A 37 -3.46 -8.74 -11.75
C SER A 37 -3.29 -9.89 -12.75
N ALA A 38 -2.29 -10.75 -12.56
CA ALA A 38 -2.06 -11.93 -13.37
C ALA A 38 -3.26 -12.89 -13.34
N VAL A 39 -3.76 -13.20 -12.14
CA VAL A 39 -4.96 -14.03 -11.95
C VAL A 39 -6.19 -13.38 -12.58
N LYS A 40 -6.38 -12.07 -12.41
CA LYS A 40 -7.52 -11.33 -12.96
C LYS A 40 -7.53 -11.33 -14.49
N ASN A 41 -6.37 -11.22 -15.12
CA ASN A 41 -6.23 -11.13 -16.57
C ASN A 41 -5.97 -12.48 -17.25
N GLY A 42 -5.81 -13.57 -16.48
CA GLY A 42 -5.49 -14.90 -17.02
C GLY A 42 -4.12 -14.98 -17.69
N VAL A 43 -3.16 -14.17 -17.23
CA VAL A 43 -1.79 -14.11 -17.77
C VAL A 43 -0.77 -14.55 -16.74
N GLU A 44 0.46 -14.81 -17.17
CA GLU A 44 1.57 -15.08 -16.24
C GLU A 44 1.91 -13.85 -15.40
N GLN A 45 2.34 -14.09 -14.16
CA GLN A 45 2.79 -13.05 -13.27
C GLN A 45 4.09 -12.43 -13.79
N LYS A 46 4.08 -11.10 -13.95
CA LYS A 46 5.30 -10.36 -14.27
C LYS A 46 6.24 -10.33 -13.08
N VAL A 47 7.54 -10.39 -13.35
CA VAL A 47 8.59 -10.19 -12.37
C VAL A 47 9.10 -8.75 -12.50
N VAL A 48 9.27 -8.08 -11.36
CA VAL A 48 9.87 -6.75 -11.29
C VAL A 48 11.30 -6.92 -10.81
N ASP A 49 12.23 -6.30 -11.52
CA ASP A 49 13.64 -6.30 -11.16
C ASP A 49 13.93 -5.46 -9.91
N GLN A 50 15.07 -5.70 -9.29
CA GLN A 50 15.43 -5.06 -8.03
C GLN A 50 15.64 -3.53 -8.17
N GLU A 51 16.06 -3.04 -9.34
CA GLU A 51 16.26 -1.63 -9.60
C GLU A 51 14.92 -0.89 -9.62
N SER A 52 13.93 -1.45 -10.32
CA SER A 52 12.55 -0.98 -10.32
C SER A 52 11.96 -0.95 -8.90
N ILE A 53 12.19 -1.99 -8.09
CA ILE A 53 11.76 -1.98 -6.68
C ILE A 53 12.40 -0.82 -5.89
N ASN A 54 13.68 -0.54 -6.11
CA ASN A 54 14.37 0.55 -5.43
C ASN A 54 13.78 1.92 -5.83
N LEU A 55 13.49 2.12 -7.13
CA LEU A 55 12.81 3.33 -7.61
C LEU A 55 11.42 3.50 -6.98
N LEU A 56 10.65 2.41 -6.86
CA LEU A 56 9.36 2.43 -6.19
C LEU A 56 9.49 2.80 -4.69
N LYS A 57 10.58 2.41 -4.02
CA LYS A 57 10.85 2.82 -2.63
C LYS A 57 11.23 4.30 -2.49
N GLU A 58 11.81 4.92 -3.51
CA GLU A 58 12.19 6.34 -3.47
C GLU A 58 10.97 7.26 -3.58
N TYR A 59 9.93 6.83 -4.30
CA TYR A 59 8.70 7.59 -4.48
C TYR A 59 7.92 7.79 -3.17
N SER A 60 7.22 8.92 -3.05
CA SER A 60 6.54 9.33 -1.81
C SER A 60 5.13 8.76 -1.65
N TRP A 61 4.53 8.24 -2.73
CA TRP A 61 3.20 7.63 -2.76
C TRP A 61 2.12 8.48 -2.08
N PRO A 62 1.81 9.70 -2.59
CA PRO A 62 0.74 10.53 -2.04
C PRO A 62 -0.63 9.82 -2.00
N GLY A 63 -0.89 8.91 -2.95
CA GLY A 63 -2.08 8.06 -2.97
C GLY A 63 -1.92 6.72 -2.26
N ASN A 64 -0.79 6.49 -1.58
CA ASN A 64 -0.49 5.29 -0.78
C ASN A 64 -0.73 3.99 -1.57
N ILE A 65 -1.33 2.98 -0.93
CA ILE A 65 -1.61 1.66 -1.51
C ILE A 65 -2.48 1.78 -2.77
N ARG A 66 -3.42 2.73 -2.82
CA ARG A 66 -4.31 2.90 -3.97
C ARG A 66 -3.52 3.33 -5.20
N GLU A 67 -2.54 4.21 -5.05
CA GLU A 67 -1.66 4.61 -6.15
C GLU A 67 -0.71 3.48 -6.55
N LEU A 68 -0.22 2.70 -5.58
CA LEU A 68 0.63 1.54 -5.85
C LEU A 68 -0.10 0.42 -6.64
N GLU A 69 -1.41 0.27 -6.47
CA GLU A 69 -2.22 -0.77 -7.14
C GLU A 69 -2.67 -0.40 -8.57
N ASN A 70 -2.89 0.89 -8.87
CA ASN A 70 -3.46 1.33 -10.15
C ASN A 70 -2.45 1.24 -11.30
#